data_AF-A0A6P0XCR6-F1
#
_entry.id   AF-A0A6P0XCR6-F1
#
_cell.length_a   1.000
_cell.length_b   1.000
_cell.length_c   1.000
_cell.angle_alpha   90.00
_cell.angle_beta   90.00
_cell.angle_gamma   90.00
#
_symmetry.space_group_name_H-M   'P 1'
#
loop_
_entity.id
_entity.type
_entity.pdbx_description
1 polymer ?
#
loop_
_entity_poly.entity_id
_entity_poly.type
_entity_poly.pdbx_seq_one_letter_code
_entity_poly.pdbx_strand_id
1 'polypeptide(L)'
;MNSQVKINQKIIADAHVHIHKCFEIDQLLNASLINFHKISRTKTDIENSVFLIFLTEMLGDIEFSRLLEYAQNHHQINNWKLAPTKESISISATNNENQKIFIIAGRQIVTAEKLEVLALISDNEFADGLPVETTIQNIVSKNGIPVLPWGVGKWLGKRGNILQKLLNSDTFSMVYLGDNSGRPSFWPRPSFL
;
A
#
# COMPACT_ATOMS: atom_id res chain seq x y z
N MET A 1 39.98 -8.46 -8.11
CA MET A 1 39.12 -8.31 -6.91
C MET A 1 38.00 -7.35 -7.27
N ASN A 2 36.85 -7.85 -7.70
CA ASN A 2 35.67 -7.01 -7.97
C ASN A 2 34.96 -6.79 -6.63
N SER A 3 35.08 -5.58 -6.09
CA SER A 3 34.22 -5.12 -5.01
C SER A 3 32.79 -5.06 -5.54
N GLN A 4 31.95 -6.01 -5.13
CA GLN A 4 30.51 -5.86 -5.24
C GLN A 4 30.11 -4.64 -4.42
N VAL A 5 29.89 -3.51 -5.09
CA VAL A 5 29.19 -2.37 -4.49
C VAL A 5 27.80 -2.88 -4.14
N LYS A 6 27.56 -3.17 -2.87
CA LYS A 6 26.20 -3.31 -2.36
C LYS A 6 25.51 -1.97 -2.57
N ILE A 7 24.71 -1.85 -3.63
CA ILE A 7 23.79 -0.72 -3.76
C ILE A 7 22.79 -0.93 -2.63
N ASN A 8 22.93 -0.16 -1.55
CA ASN A 8 21.93 -0.09 -0.50
C ASN A 8 20.72 0.65 -1.08
N GLN A 9 19.89 -0.08 -1.84
CA GLN A 9 18.66 0.49 -2.37
C GLN A 9 17.68 0.65 -1.22
N LYS A 10 17.26 1.89 -0.99
CA LYS A 10 16.24 2.23 0.00
C LYS A 10 14.88 2.06 -0.66
N ILE A 11 13.95 1.38 0.00
CA ILE A 11 12.57 1.29 -0.46
C ILE A 11 11.75 2.28 0.36
N ILE A 12 11.05 3.18 -0.31
CA ILE A 12 10.10 4.10 0.30
C ILE A 12 8.73 3.78 -0.29
N ALA A 13 7.81 3.40 0.58
CA ALA A 13 6.49 2.93 0.22
C ALA A 13 5.40 3.74 0.91
N ASP A 14 4.37 4.11 0.15
CA ASP A 14 3.07 4.45 0.70
C ASP A 14 2.16 3.22 0.60
N ALA A 15 1.80 2.64 1.74
CA ALA A 15 1.07 1.38 1.82
C ALA A 15 -0.46 1.54 1.77
N HIS A 16 -0.98 2.77 1.64
CA HIS A 16 -2.42 3.05 1.79
C HIS A 16 -2.93 4.11 0.81
N VAL A 17 -2.84 3.82 -0.50
CA VAL A 17 -3.26 4.76 -1.54
C VAL A 17 -4.63 4.39 -2.12
N HIS A 18 -5.52 5.38 -2.18
CA HIS A 18 -6.81 5.30 -2.88
C HIS A 18 -6.75 6.11 -4.17
N ILE A 19 -7.34 5.57 -5.23
CA ILE A 19 -7.60 6.32 -6.47
C ILE A 19 -9.10 6.64 -6.51
N HIS A 20 -9.44 7.92 -6.39
CA HIS A 20 -10.82 8.35 -6.62
C HIS A 20 -10.97 8.89 -8.04
N LYS A 21 -12.07 8.51 -8.71
CA LYS A 21 -12.38 8.86 -10.11
C LYS A 21 -12.39 10.36 -10.42
N CYS A 22 -12.47 11.22 -9.40
CA CYS A 22 -12.43 12.67 -9.53
C CYS A 22 -11.01 13.27 -9.56
N PHE A 23 -9.96 12.45 -9.38
CA PHE A 23 -8.58 12.91 -9.45
C PHE A 23 -7.86 12.26 -10.62
N GLU A 24 -7.03 13.06 -11.29
CA GLU A 24 -6.17 12.60 -12.37
C GLU A 24 -4.97 11.82 -11.82
N ILE A 25 -4.60 10.74 -12.51
CA ILE A 25 -3.53 9.83 -12.09
C ILE A 25 -2.17 10.53 -12.07
N ASP A 26 -1.91 11.46 -12.98
CA ASP A 26 -0.65 12.21 -13.01
C ASP A 26 -0.51 13.13 -11.78
N GLN A 27 -1.60 13.72 -11.29
CA GLN A 27 -1.60 14.52 -10.05
C GLN A 27 -1.23 13.66 -8.84
N LEU A 28 -1.78 12.44 -8.75
CA LEU A 28 -1.41 11.46 -7.72
C LEU A 28 0.09 11.15 -7.79
N LEU A 29 0.60 10.77 -8.97
CA LEU A 29 2.00 10.37 -9.14
C LEU A 29 2.97 11.52 -8.84
N ASN A 30 2.63 12.75 -9.26
CA ASN A 30 3.42 13.95 -8.94
C ASN A 30 3.43 14.23 -7.44
N ALA A 31 2.28 14.14 -6.77
CA ALA A 31 2.18 14.34 -5.32
C ALA A 31 2.96 13.28 -4.54
N SER A 32 2.86 12.01 -4.95
CA SER A 32 3.63 10.91 -4.36
C SER A 32 5.13 11.15 -4.48
N LEU A 33 5.65 11.51 -5.67
CA LEU A 33 7.06 11.85 -5.84
C LEU A 33 7.50 12.99 -4.93
N ILE A 34 6.73 14.09 -4.88
CA ILE A 34 7.04 15.23 -4.01
C ILE A 34 7.15 14.78 -2.54
N ASN A 35 6.27 13.89 -2.09
CA ASN A 35 6.30 13.40 -0.71
C ASN A 35 7.45 12.42 -0.45
N PHE A 36 7.76 11.53 -1.39
CA PHE A 36 8.92 10.64 -1.27
C PHE A 36 10.24 11.41 -1.25
N HIS A 37 10.37 12.45 -2.08
CA HIS A 37 11.54 13.33 -2.07
C HIS A 37 11.72 14.08 -0.76
N LYS A 38 10.65 14.39 -0.02
CA LYS A 38 10.76 14.99 1.33
C LYS A 38 11.32 14.01 2.36
N ILE A 39 11.10 12.71 2.18
CA ILE A 39 11.62 11.64 3.06
C ILE A 39 13.09 11.35 2.73
N SER A 40 13.47 11.51 1.45
CA SER A 40 14.85 11.35 0.99
C SER A 40 15.69 12.60 1.27
N ARG A 41 16.77 12.47 2.04
CA ARG A 41 17.48 13.64 2.58
C ARG A 41 18.47 14.29 1.59
N THR A 42 18.88 13.56 0.56
CA THR A 42 19.88 14.00 -0.42
C THR A 42 19.49 13.55 -1.83
N LYS A 43 20.06 14.21 -2.86
CA LYS A 43 19.89 13.78 -4.26
C LYS A 43 20.36 12.34 -4.49
N THR A 44 21.46 11.94 -3.86
CA THR A 44 21.96 10.56 -3.91
C THR A 44 21.03 9.57 -3.22
N ASP A 45 20.33 9.97 -2.15
CA ASP A 45 19.30 9.14 -1.50
C ASP A 45 18.11 8.91 -2.44
N ILE A 46 17.70 9.97 -3.16
CA ILE A 46 16.64 9.89 -4.19
C ILE A 46 17.03 8.93 -5.32
N GLU A 47 18.22 9.11 -5.90
CA GLU A 47 18.69 8.29 -7.04
C GLU A 47 18.89 6.81 -6.67
N ASN A 48 19.15 6.52 -5.39
CA ASN A 48 19.27 5.15 -4.86
C ASN A 48 17.99 4.62 -4.20
N SER A 49 16.86 5.34 -4.32
CA SER A 49 15.58 4.93 -3.76
C SER A 49 14.68 4.27 -4.81
N VAL A 50 13.90 3.30 -4.37
CA VAL A 50 12.76 2.74 -5.09
C VAL A 50 11.49 3.25 -4.43
N PHE A 51 10.60 3.83 -5.23
CA PHE A 51 9.33 4.38 -4.77
C PHE A 51 8.18 3.44 -5.11
N LEU A 52 7.36 3.13 -4.11
CA LEU A 52 6.21 2.25 -4.22
C LEU A 52 4.95 2.95 -3.71
N ILE A 53 3.85 2.77 -4.42
CA ILE A 53 2.51 2.98 -3.88
C ILE A 53 1.74 1.67 -3.91
N PHE A 54 1.09 1.33 -2.81
CA PHE A 54 0.17 0.20 -2.73
C PHE A 54 -1.25 0.74 -2.80
N LEU A 55 -1.98 0.33 -3.82
CA LEU A 55 -3.39 0.63 -3.93
C LEU A 55 -4.16 -0.13 -2.85
N THR A 56 -5.26 0.46 -2.41
CA THR A 56 -6.13 -0.08 -1.36
C THR A 56 -7.58 -0.02 -1.82
N GLU A 57 -7.82 -0.58 -3.00
CA GLU A 57 -9.11 -0.56 -3.68
C GLU A 57 -10.22 -1.16 -2.81
N MET A 58 -11.37 -0.49 -2.75
CA MET A 58 -12.53 -1.02 -2.06
C MET A 58 -13.30 -1.99 -2.95
N LEU A 59 -14.30 -2.67 -2.38
CA LEU A 59 -15.16 -3.57 -3.13
C LEU A 59 -15.82 -2.83 -4.32
N GLY A 60 -15.63 -3.36 -5.52
CA GLY A 60 -16.16 -2.79 -6.77
C GLY A 60 -15.23 -1.79 -7.47
N ASP A 61 -14.11 -1.41 -6.86
CA ASP A 61 -13.07 -0.63 -7.53
C ASP A 61 -12.22 -1.52 -8.45
N ILE A 62 -11.88 -0.97 -9.62
CA ILE A 62 -11.17 -1.66 -10.72
C ILE A 62 -10.06 -0.80 -11.33
N GLU A 63 -9.58 0.21 -10.60
CA GLU A 63 -8.61 1.20 -11.09
C GLU A 63 -7.24 0.57 -11.39
N PHE A 64 -6.77 -0.41 -10.59
CA PHE A 64 -5.55 -1.15 -10.92
C PHE A 64 -5.67 -1.87 -12.26
N SER A 65 -6.78 -2.59 -12.47
CA SER A 65 -7.03 -3.33 -13.71
C SER A 65 -7.07 -2.39 -14.91
N ARG A 66 -7.69 -1.22 -14.77
CA ARG A 66 -7.68 -0.16 -15.78
C ARG A 66 -6.26 0.31 -16.06
N LEU A 67 -5.50 0.68 -15.02
CA LEU A 67 -4.11 1.13 -15.19
C LEU A 67 -3.24 0.07 -15.88
N LEU A 68 -3.47 -1.21 -15.59
CA LEU A 68 -2.76 -2.33 -16.22
C LEU A 68 -3.08 -2.42 -17.71
N GLU A 69 -4.35 -2.27 -18.09
CA GLU A 69 -4.79 -2.19 -19.49
C GLU A 69 -4.14 -0.99 -20.21
N TYR A 70 -4.11 0.18 -19.59
CA TYR A 70 -3.39 1.35 -20.13
C TYR A 70 -1.89 1.07 -20.33
N ALA A 71 -1.26 0.40 -19.35
CA ALA A 71 0.16 0.05 -19.40
C ALA A 71 0.47 -0.94 -20.53
N GLN A 72 -0.39 -1.94 -20.73
CA GLN A 72 -0.26 -2.94 -21.79
C GLN A 72 -0.40 -2.33 -23.19
N ASN A 73 -1.26 -1.32 -23.34
CA ASN A 73 -1.43 -0.58 -24.59
C ASN A 73 -0.38 0.52 -24.80
N HIS A 74 0.65 0.59 -23.95
CA HIS A 74 1.72 1.59 -24.01
C HIS A 74 1.21 3.04 -24.01
N HIS A 75 0.08 3.27 -23.36
CA HIS A 75 -0.51 4.59 -23.28
C HIS A 75 0.30 5.50 -22.33
N GLN A 76 0.28 6.78 -22.66
CA GLN A 76 0.87 7.85 -21.87
C GLN A 76 -0.25 8.63 -21.19
N ILE A 77 -0.08 8.91 -19.89
CA ILE A 77 -0.95 9.79 -19.11
C ILE A 77 -0.16 11.07 -18.84
N ASN A 78 -0.45 12.13 -19.59
CA ASN A 78 0.30 13.40 -19.53
C ASN A 78 1.82 13.17 -19.63
N ASN A 79 2.59 13.41 -18.56
CA ASN A 79 4.05 13.23 -18.56
C ASN A 79 4.51 11.84 -18.12
N TRP A 80 3.59 10.91 -17.88
CA TRP A 80 3.87 9.59 -17.33
C TRP A 80 3.63 8.49 -18.37
N LYS A 81 4.65 7.68 -18.60
CA LYS A 81 4.55 6.44 -19.36
C LYS A 81 4.32 5.27 -18.42
N LEU A 82 3.25 4.52 -18.66
CA LEU A 82 2.97 3.28 -17.93
C LEU A 82 3.51 2.08 -18.69
N ALA A 83 4.04 1.10 -17.95
CA ALA A 83 4.46 -0.17 -18.51
C ALA A 83 4.24 -1.31 -17.49
N PRO A 84 3.75 -2.48 -17.94
CA PRO A 84 3.63 -3.65 -17.07
C PRO A 84 5.02 -4.08 -16.59
N THR A 85 5.07 -4.67 -15.40
CA THR A 85 6.27 -5.34 -14.90
C THR A 85 6.22 -6.83 -15.26
N LYS A 86 7.07 -7.66 -14.65
CA LYS A 86 7.01 -9.12 -14.82
C LYS A 86 5.90 -9.75 -13.98
N GLU A 87 5.47 -9.03 -12.95
CA GLU A 87 4.45 -9.42 -12.00
C GLU A 87 3.08 -8.87 -12.44
N SER A 88 2.03 -9.69 -12.42
CA SER A 88 0.67 -9.27 -12.84
C SER A 88 0.05 -8.18 -11.97
N ILE A 89 0.55 -8.03 -10.75
CA ILE A 89 0.04 -7.12 -9.71
C ILE A 89 0.87 -5.84 -9.57
N SER A 90 1.73 -5.52 -10.54
CA SER A 90 2.45 -4.25 -10.50
C SER A 90 2.65 -3.61 -11.87
N ILE A 91 2.70 -2.28 -11.83
CA ILE A 91 2.90 -1.41 -13.00
C ILE A 91 4.03 -0.46 -12.66
N SER A 92 4.87 -0.15 -13.65
CA SER A 92 5.80 0.96 -13.54
C SER A 92 5.25 2.21 -14.21
N ALA A 93 5.34 3.33 -13.52
CA ALA A 93 5.11 4.66 -14.05
C ALA A 93 6.44 5.41 -14.09
N THR A 94 6.84 5.88 -15.26
CA THR A 94 8.08 6.65 -15.46
C THR A 94 7.74 7.99 -16.10
N ASN A 95 8.21 9.09 -15.51
CA ASN A 95 8.00 10.41 -16.09
C ASN A 95 9.11 10.80 -17.10
N ASN A 96 8.94 11.94 -17.78
CA ASN A 96 9.92 12.46 -18.75
C ASN A 96 11.31 12.79 -18.14
N GLU A 97 11.40 12.91 -16.81
CA GLU A 97 12.66 13.12 -16.07
C GLU A 97 13.30 11.78 -15.63
N ASN A 98 12.78 10.64 -16.10
CA ASN A 98 13.17 9.29 -15.72
C ASN A 98 12.97 8.96 -14.22
N GLN A 99 12.12 9.71 -13.52
CA GLN A 99 11.70 9.35 -12.17
C GLN A 99 10.66 8.25 -12.24
N LYS A 100 10.78 7.26 -11.37
CA LYS A 100 9.99 6.02 -11.43
C LYS A 100 9.24 5.76 -10.14
N ILE A 101 7.95 5.45 -10.25
CA ILE A 101 7.10 4.90 -9.19
C ILE A 101 6.59 3.54 -9.65
N PHE A 102 6.59 2.58 -8.73
CA PHE A 102 5.89 1.31 -8.91
C PHE A 102 4.53 1.38 -8.21
N ILE A 103 3.49 1.01 -8.95
CA ILE A 103 2.12 0.93 -8.48
C ILE A 103 1.79 -0.54 -8.27
N ILE A 104 1.41 -0.90 -7.05
CA ILE A 104 1.16 -2.29 -6.64
C ILE A 104 -0.33 -2.45 -6.33
N ALA A 105 -0.95 -3.52 -6.82
CA ALA A 105 -2.32 -3.86 -6.50
C ALA A 105 -2.50 -4.17 -5.00
N GLY A 106 -3.65 -3.77 -4.47
CA GLY A 106 -4.04 -4.11 -3.12
C GLY A 106 -5.49 -3.72 -2.85
N ARG A 107 -6.02 -4.23 -1.73
CA ARG A 107 -7.43 -4.07 -1.36
C ARG A 107 -7.59 -3.51 0.04
N GLN A 108 -8.70 -2.83 0.28
CA GLN A 108 -9.18 -2.46 1.61
C GLN A 108 -10.50 -3.19 1.89
N ILE A 109 -10.52 -3.98 2.95
CA ILE A 109 -11.67 -4.80 3.35
C ILE A 109 -12.23 -4.25 4.67
N VAL A 110 -13.56 -4.13 4.75
CA VAL A 110 -14.27 -3.77 5.98
C VAL A 110 -14.88 -5.02 6.61
N THR A 111 -14.43 -5.38 7.81
CA THR A 111 -14.85 -6.59 8.52
C THR A 111 -16.22 -6.43 9.19
N ALA A 112 -16.77 -7.53 9.71
CA ALA A 112 -18.00 -7.56 10.52
C ALA A 112 -17.95 -6.59 11.71
N GLU A 113 -16.78 -6.50 12.35
CA GLU A 113 -16.48 -5.63 13.49
C GLU A 113 -16.32 -4.15 13.10
N LYS A 114 -16.42 -3.86 11.80
CA LYS A 114 -16.11 -2.57 11.18
C LYS A 114 -14.64 -2.18 11.40
N LEU A 115 -13.76 -3.19 11.43
CA LEU A 115 -12.33 -2.99 11.30
C LEU A 115 -11.97 -2.94 9.83
N GLU A 116 -10.88 -2.25 9.54
CA GLU A 116 -10.30 -2.17 8.22
C GLU A 116 -9.12 -3.14 8.18
N VAL A 117 -9.00 -3.91 7.10
CA VAL A 117 -7.85 -4.78 6.82
C VAL A 117 -7.40 -4.50 5.40
N LEU A 118 -6.13 -4.17 5.22
CA LEU A 118 -5.53 -4.07 3.89
C LEU A 118 -5.02 -5.44 3.46
N ALA A 119 -5.21 -5.77 2.19
CA ALA A 119 -4.56 -6.89 1.53
C ALA A 119 -3.55 -6.32 0.53
N LEU A 120 -2.30 -6.13 0.96
CA LEU A 120 -1.25 -5.66 0.04
C LEU A 120 -0.83 -6.79 -0.89
N ILE A 121 -0.33 -6.43 -2.08
CA ILE A 121 0.21 -7.39 -3.07
C ILE A 121 -0.88 -8.36 -3.52
N SER A 122 -2.08 -7.84 -3.80
CA SER A 122 -3.22 -8.67 -4.20
C SER A 122 -4.19 -7.91 -5.08
N ASP A 123 -4.53 -8.48 -6.22
CA ASP A 123 -5.63 -8.06 -7.10
C ASP A 123 -6.92 -8.88 -6.87
N ASN A 124 -6.86 -9.91 -6.03
CA ASN A 124 -7.99 -10.74 -5.64
C ASN A 124 -9.14 -9.91 -5.05
N GLU A 125 -10.36 -10.40 -5.23
CA GLU A 125 -11.52 -9.88 -4.52
C GLU A 125 -11.67 -10.51 -3.13
N PHE A 126 -12.13 -9.71 -2.19
CA PHE A 126 -12.43 -10.10 -0.82
C PHE A 126 -13.81 -9.56 -0.45
N ALA A 127 -14.61 -10.39 0.23
CA ALA A 127 -15.92 -9.97 0.69
C ALA A 127 -15.80 -9.11 1.95
N ASP A 128 -16.56 -8.02 1.98
CA ASP A 128 -16.79 -7.26 3.20
C ASP A 128 -17.70 -8.02 4.18
N GLY A 129 -17.64 -7.64 5.45
CA GLY A 129 -18.55 -8.12 6.49
C GLY A 129 -18.19 -9.50 7.06
N LEU A 130 -17.07 -10.11 6.64
CA LEU A 130 -16.53 -11.30 7.28
C LEU A 130 -15.85 -10.93 8.62
N PRO A 131 -15.80 -11.86 9.60
CA PRO A 131 -15.00 -11.65 10.82
C PRO A 131 -13.54 -11.33 10.48
N VAL A 132 -12.88 -10.53 11.33
CA VAL A 132 -11.49 -10.09 11.09
C VAL A 132 -10.52 -11.27 10.93
N GLU A 133 -10.68 -12.32 11.72
CA GLU A 133 -9.86 -13.54 11.65
C GLU A 133 -10.01 -14.26 10.30
N THR A 134 -11.26 -14.47 9.87
CA THR A 134 -11.57 -15.07 8.56
C THR A 134 -11.06 -14.20 7.42
N THR A 135 -11.16 -12.88 7.55
CA THR A 135 -10.66 -11.92 6.55
C THR A 135 -9.14 -12.08 6.40
N ILE A 136 -8.40 -12.10 7.50
CA ILE A 136 -6.95 -12.29 7.50
C ILE A 136 -6.57 -13.64 6.88
N GLN A 137 -7.24 -14.73 7.26
CA GLN A 137 -7.00 -16.07 6.69
C GLN A 137 -7.26 -16.10 5.17
N ASN A 138 -8.29 -15.41 4.71
CA ASN A 138 -8.58 -15.30 3.29
C ASN A 138 -7.49 -14.53 2.54
N ILE A 139 -6.94 -13.47 3.13
CA ILE A 139 -5.82 -12.72 2.54
C ILE A 139 -4.57 -13.60 2.43
N VAL A 140 -4.19 -14.27 3.52
CA VAL A 140 -3.01 -15.14 3.55
C VAL A 140 -3.15 -16.32 2.59
N SER A 141 -4.33 -16.97 2.54
CA SER A 141 -4.55 -18.11 1.62
C SER A 141 -4.49 -17.73 0.14
N LYS A 142 -4.64 -16.43 -0.18
CA LYS A 142 -4.46 -15.86 -1.52
C LYS A 142 -3.10 -15.17 -1.71
N ASN A 143 -2.13 -15.47 -0.85
CA ASN A 143 -0.76 -14.92 -0.86
C ASN A 143 -0.67 -13.39 -0.71
N GLY A 144 -1.71 -12.74 -0.21
CA GLY A 144 -1.68 -11.32 0.14
C GLY A 144 -1.03 -11.08 1.50
N ILE A 145 -0.64 -9.83 1.76
CA ILE A 145 -0.10 -9.42 3.07
C ILE A 145 -1.19 -8.66 3.84
N PRO A 146 -1.73 -9.24 4.92
CA PRO A 146 -2.73 -8.57 5.74
C PRO A 146 -2.08 -7.48 6.61
N VAL A 147 -2.59 -6.27 6.51
CA VAL A 147 -2.18 -5.13 7.35
C VAL A 147 -3.41 -4.56 8.04
N LEU A 148 -3.31 -4.33 9.35
CA LEU A 148 -4.32 -3.59 10.11
C LEU A 148 -3.87 -2.12 10.20
N PRO A 149 -4.47 -1.22 9.40
CA PRO A 149 -4.12 0.19 9.47
C PRO A 149 -4.67 0.77 10.77
N TRP A 150 -3.83 1.54 11.45
CA TRP A 150 -4.22 2.26 12.63
C TRP A 150 -5.18 3.40 12.27
N GLY A 151 -6.22 3.57 13.08
CA GLY A 151 -7.09 4.73 13.00
C GLY A 151 -7.43 5.25 14.40
N VAL A 152 -7.42 6.57 14.53
CA VAL A 152 -7.84 7.32 15.72
C VAL A 152 -9.16 6.75 16.25
N GLY A 153 -9.20 6.32 17.51
CA GLY A 153 -10.39 5.76 18.17
C GLY A 153 -10.84 4.38 17.66
N LYS A 154 -10.33 3.88 16.52
CA LYS A 154 -10.69 2.55 15.99
C LYS A 154 -10.19 1.41 16.88
N TRP A 155 -9.12 1.64 17.65
CA TRP A 155 -8.53 0.64 18.55
C TRP A 155 -8.92 0.85 20.02
N LEU A 156 -9.93 1.67 20.30
CA LEU A 156 -10.46 1.84 21.66
C LEU A 156 -11.73 0.98 21.87
N GLY A 157 -11.98 0.61 23.12
CA GLY A 157 -13.17 -0.15 23.52
C GLY A 157 -13.25 -1.55 22.91
N LYS A 158 -14.43 -1.95 22.43
CA LYS A 158 -14.68 -3.33 21.94
C LYS A 158 -13.75 -3.73 20.80
N ARG A 159 -13.46 -2.82 19.88
CA ARG A 159 -12.56 -3.07 18.74
C ARG A 159 -11.10 -3.25 19.17
N GLY A 160 -10.66 -2.46 20.15
CA GLY A 160 -9.33 -2.62 20.77
C GLY A 160 -9.14 -4.00 21.42
N ASN A 161 -10.16 -4.49 22.12
CA ASN A 161 -10.12 -5.82 22.75
C ASN A 161 -10.01 -6.95 21.71
N ILE A 162 -10.67 -6.80 20.55
CA ILE A 162 -10.58 -7.77 19.45
C ILE A 162 -9.17 -7.76 18.86
N LEU A 163 -8.62 -6.57 18.59
CA LEU A 163 -7.26 -6.42 18.09
C LEU A 163 -6.23 -7.00 19.06
N GLN A 164 -6.37 -6.74 20.36
CA GLN A 164 -5.46 -7.27 21.38
C GLN A 164 -5.53 -8.81 21.45
N LYS A 165 -6.72 -9.41 21.35
CA LYS A 165 -6.85 -10.86 21.29
C LYS A 165 -6.19 -11.44 20.04
N LEU A 166 -6.41 -10.80 18.89
CA LEU A 166 -5.81 -11.19 17.62
C LEU A 166 -4.29 -11.15 17.69
N LEU A 167 -3.71 -10.05 18.18
CA LEU A 167 -2.26 -9.84 18.27
C LEU A 167 -1.58 -10.70 19.33
N ASN A 168 -2.30 -11.09 20.39
CA ASN A 168 -1.79 -11.99 21.42
C ASN A 168 -1.98 -13.47 21.06
N SER A 169 -2.65 -13.78 19.95
CA SER A 169 -2.82 -15.16 19.48
C SER A 169 -1.64 -15.57 18.61
N ASP A 170 -1.08 -16.76 18.86
CA ASP A 170 -0.04 -17.34 18.00
C ASP A 170 -0.57 -17.71 16.59
N THR A 171 -1.87 -17.56 16.37
CA THR A 171 -2.58 -17.93 15.13
C THR A 171 -2.23 -17.00 13.96
N PHE A 172 -1.76 -15.78 14.20
CA PHE A 172 -1.61 -14.75 13.16
C PHE A 172 -0.18 -14.18 13.05
N SER A 173 0.82 -15.05 12.90
CA SER A 173 2.23 -14.65 12.74
C SER A 173 2.53 -13.79 11.49
N MET A 174 1.57 -13.63 10.57
CA MET A 174 1.73 -12.88 9.31
C MET A 174 0.86 -11.61 9.23
N VAL A 175 0.35 -11.09 10.35
CA VAL A 175 -0.39 -9.83 10.36
C VAL A 175 0.54 -8.67 10.71
N TYR A 176 0.50 -7.63 9.89
CA TYR A 176 1.27 -6.41 10.12
C TYR A 176 0.36 -5.28 10.62
N LEU A 177 0.97 -4.30 11.28
CA LEU A 177 0.28 -3.10 11.75
C LEU A 177 0.80 -1.89 10.96
N GLY A 178 -0.11 -1.08 10.43
CA GLY A 178 0.23 0.17 9.75
C GLY A 178 0.02 1.37 10.68
N ASP A 179 1.02 2.20 10.90
CA ASP A 179 0.82 3.50 11.57
C ASP A 179 0.28 4.55 10.59
N ASN A 180 -0.50 5.51 11.09
CA ASN A 180 -1.04 6.60 10.28
C ASN A 180 -0.21 7.87 10.47
N SER A 181 0.36 8.40 9.38
CA SER A 181 1.14 9.63 9.39
C SER A 181 0.33 10.88 9.77
N GLY A 182 -1.00 10.83 9.66
CA GLY A 182 -1.93 11.86 10.12
C GLY A 182 -2.26 11.80 11.61
N ARG A 183 -1.61 10.94 12.41
CA ARG A 183 -1.79 10.90 13.87
C ARG A 183 -1.40 12.27 14.48
N PRO A 184 -2.29 12.93 15.24
CA PRO A 184 -1.93 14.15 15.95
C PRO A 184 -0.76 13.91 16.91
N SER A 185 0.21 14.82 16.95
CA SER A 185 1.48 14.65 17.68
C SER A 185 1.32 14.46 19.20
N PHE A 186 0.21 14.91 19.77
CA PHE A 186 -0.11 14.78 21.20
C PHE A 186 -0.75 13.44 21.57
N TRP A 187 -1.02 12.56 20.61
CA TRP A 187 -1.56 11.23 20.89
C TRP A 187 -0.44 10.24 21.20
N PRO A 188 -0.63 9.35 22.19
CA PRO A 188 0.35 8.31 22.47
C PRO A 188 0.50 7.38 21.26
N ARG A 189 1.71 6.84 21.08
CA ARG A 189 1.90 5.73 20.15
C ARG A 189 1.06 4.54 20.60
N PRO A 190 0.41 3.82 19.68
CA PRO A 190 -0.33 2.61 20.02
C PRO A 190 0.60 1.59 20.67
N SER A 191 0.13 0.89 21.71
CA SER A 191 0.96 -0.06 22.49
C SER A 191 1.50 -1.25 21.69
N PHE A 192 1.03 -1.43 20.46
CA PHE A 192 1.38 -2.54 19.58
C PHE A 192 2.21 -2.10 18.36
N LEU A 193 2.52 -0.80 18.21
CA LEU A 193 3.35 -0.23 17.14
C LEU A 193 4.74 0.18 17.66
#